data_AF-A0A432VAW1-F1
#
_entry.id   AF-A0A432VAW1-F1
#
_cell.length_a   1.000
_cell.length_b   1.000
_cell.length_c   1.000
_cell.angle_alpha   90.00
_cell.angle_beta   90.00
_cell.angle_gamma   90.00
#
_symmetry.space_group_name_H-M   'P 1'
#
loop_
_entity.id
_entity.type
_entity.pdbx_description
1 polymer ?
#
loop_
_entity_poly.entity_id
_entity_poly.type
_entity_poly.pdbx_seq_one_letter_code
_entity_poly.pdbx_strand_id
1 'polypeptide(L)'
;MQQRAIGVPTLQKEIAAANNLSLDRVPLKTLQRFLGDTHRSNDALIRFCAEFVGTLPDSDPLATFGEQMAAFLGVWRDGHDCRPVPPEMTGRYSGRSRRAADPGGGMRVYRGDAEDWVPFSAVEIDPAPAHPFAIVREFVSNWDRRPPAEASAATTARRAYEGIAIHPNGSFFVVMRNVLTGTPRIYWLDWVADGRLGGQGHESRAGLDAGPATGASTHSSTPVLFDRAKEGS
;
A
#
# COMPACT_ATOMS: atom_id res chain seq x y z
N MET A 1 -0.57 -33.96 -6.98
CA MET A 1 -1.06 -33.19 -8.14
C MET A 1 -0.33 -33.70 -9.38
N GLN A 2 -1.04 -34.16 -10.41
CA GLN A 2 -0.42 -34.61 -11.67
C GLN A 2 0.16 -33.40 -12.41
N GLN A 3 1.47 -33.39 -12.66
CA GLN A 3 2.12 -32.43 -13.56
C GLN A 3 1.66 -32.70 -14.99
N ARG A 4 0.73 -31.89 -15.50
CA ARG A 4 0.40 -31.85 -16.94
C ARG A 4 1.37 -30.90 -17.63
N ALA A 5 2.56 -31.39 -17.95
CA ALA A 5 3.51 -30.66 -18.79
C ALA A 5 3.02 -30.71 -20.25
N ILE A 6 2.05 -29.85 -20.60
CA ILE A 6 1.58 -29.70 -21.98
C ILE A 6 2.54 -28.78 -22.73
N GLY A 7 2.95 -29.20 -23.93
CA GLY A 7 3.78 -28.36 -24.80
C GLY A 7 3.01 -27.12 -25.27
N VAL A 8 3.72 -26.01 -25.49
CA VAL A 8 3.12 -24.71 -25.88
C VAL A 8 2.20 -24.78 -27.12
N PRO A 9 2.51 -25.56 -28.18
CA PRO A 9 1.60 -25.72 -29.32
C PRO A 9 0.28 -26.43 -28.96
N THR A 10 0.30 -27.33 -27.97
CA THR A 10 -0.90 -27.99 -27.47
C THR A 10 -1.74 -27.02 -26.65
N LEU A 11 -1.11 -26.23 -25.78
CA LEU A 11 -1.79 -25.17 -25.02
C LEU A 11 -2.44 -24.13 -25.96
N GLN A 12 -1.76 -23.74 -27.04
CA GLN A 12 -2.31 -22.81 -28.04
C GLN A 12 -3.61 -23.36 -28.66
N LYS A 13 -3.65 -24.67 -28.98
CA LYS A 13 -4.85 -25.33 -29.53
C LYS A 13 -5.99 -25.39 -28.52
N GLU A 14 -5.68 -25.68 -27.26
CA GLU A 14 -6.69 -25.73 -26.21
C GLU A 14 -7.30 -24.34 -25.93
N ILE A 15 -6.48 -23.29 -25.88
CA ILE A 15 -6.96 -21.90 -25.75
C ILE A 15 -7.84 -21.51 -26.93
N ALA A 16 -7.41 -21.81 -28.16
CA ALA A 16 -8.18 -21.51 -29.36
C ALA A 16 -9.54 -22.23 -29.36
N ALA A 17 -9.56 -23.52 -29.03
CA ALA A 17 -10.78 -24.32 -28.96
C ALA A 17 -11.74 -23.83 -27.85
N ALA A 18 -11.22 -23.54 -26.66
CA ALA A 18 -12.02 -23.09 -25.52
C ALA A 18 -12.70 -21.73 -25.75
N ASN A 19 -12.13 -20.89 -26.60
CA ASN A 19 -12.60 -19.53 -26.86
C ASN A 19 -13.21 -19.34 -28.26
N ASN A 20 -13.42 -20.42 -29.02
CA ASN A 20 -13.89 -20.37 -30.42
C ASN A 20 -13.06 -19.42 -31.31
N LEU A 21 -11.74 -19.40 -31.09
CA LEU A 21 -10.78 -18.57 -31.85
C LEU A 21 -10.03 -19.42 -32.88
N SER A 22 -9.59 -18.78 -33.96
CA SER A 22 -8.65 -19.39 -34.91
C SER A 22 -7.22 -19.39 -34.31
N LEU A 23 -6.41 -20.39 -34.67
CA LEU A 23 -5.08 -20.61 -34.08
C LEU A 23 -4.13 -19.42 -34.28
N ASP A 24 -4.23 -18.73 -35.41
CA ASP A 24 -3.47 -17.53 -35.77
C ASP A 24 -3.76 -16.34 -34.84
N ARG A 25 -4.93 -16.33 -34.19
CA ARG A 25 -5.29 -15.32 -33.19
C ARG A 25 -4.68 -15.56 -31.81
N VAL A 26 -4.10 -16.74 -31.58
CA VAL A 26 -3.39 -17.07 -30.33
C VAL A 26 -1.87 -17.02 -30.60
N PRO A 27 -1.13 -15.97 -30.18
CA PRO A 27 0.27 -15.80 -30.61
C PRO A 27 1.22 -16.81 -29.92
N LEU A 28 1.64 -17.84 -30.67
CA LEU A 28 2.50 -18.91 -30.15
C LEU A 28 3.80 -18.41 -29.50
N LYS A 29 4.49 -17.44 -30.14
CA LYS A 29 5.74 -16.87 -29.59
C LYS A 29 5.52 -16.17 -28.26
N THR A 30 4.34 -15.57 -28.05
CA THR A 30 4.02 -14.92 -26.77
C THR A 30 3.72 -15.94 -25.69
N LEU A 31 3.01 -17.03 -26.00
CA LEU A 31 2.81 -18.15 -25.07
C LEU A 31 4.14 -18.81 -24.67
N GLN A 32 5.07 -18.95 -25.61
CA GLN A 32 6.40 -19.48 -25.34
C GLN A 32 7.18 -18.58 -24.36
N ARG A 33 7.10 -17.26 -24.53
CA ARG A 33 7.72 -16.30 -23.59
C ARG A 33 7.05 -16.29 -22.23
N PHE A 34 5.73 -16.45 -22.19
CA PHE A 34 4.95 -16.54 -20.95
C PHE A 34 5.38 -17.74 -20.10
N LEU A 35 5.43 -18.91 -20.71
CA LEU A 35 5.87 -20.12 -20.02
C LEU A 35 7.38 -20.12 -19.71
N GLY A 36 8.17 -19.30 -20.41
CA GLY A 36 9.60 -19.16 -20.21
C GLY A 36 10.03 -17.93 -19.40
N ASP A 37 9.09 -17.17 -18.80
CA ASP A 37 9.35 -15.96 -18.00
C ASP A 37 10.27 -14.91 -18.68
N THR A 38 10.09 -14.67 -19.98
CA THR A 38 10.96 -13.80 -20.81
C THR A 38 10.20 -12.65 -21.47
N HIS A 39 9.31 -12.00 -20.72
CA HIS A 39 8.39 -10.98 -21.24
C HIS A 39 9.06 -9.68 -21.68
N ARG A 40 8.47 -9.03 -22.69
CA ARG A 40 8.79 -7.66 -23.13
C ARG A 40 7.57 -6.76 -23.02
N SER A 41 7.78 -5.45 -22.92
CA SER A 41 6.73 -4.41 -22.83
C SER A 41 5.77 -4.31 -24.05
N ASN A 42 5.92 -5.18 -25.05
CA ASN A 42 5.07 -5.22 -26.24
C ASN A 42 4.32 -6.57 -26.37
N ASP A 43 4.39 -7.44 -25.37
CA ASP A 43 3.79 -8.78 -25.41
C ASP A 43 2.26 -8.73 -25.23
N ALA A 44 1.56 -9.76 -25.74
CA ALA A 44 0.11 -9.88 -25.65
C ALA A 44 -0.44 -9.86 -24.21
N LEU A 45 0.39 -10.18 -23.21
CA LEU A 45 0.04 -10.02 -21.80
C LEU A 45 -0.44 -8.60 -21.49
N ILE A 46 0.18 -7.57 -22.07
CA ILE A 46 -0.24 -6.17 -21.87
C ILE A 46 -1.59 -5.91 -22.51
N ARG A 47 -1.90 -6.55 -23.64
CA ARG A 47 -3.23 -6.46 -24.27
C ARG A 47 -4.29 -7.16 -23.42
N PHE A 48 -3.98 -8.34 -22.86
CA PHE A 48 -4.89 -9.02 -21.94
C PHE A 48 -5.11 -8.22 -20.66
N CYS A 49 -4.06 -7.59 -20.11
CA CYS A 49 -4.19 -6.71 -18.96
C CYS A 49 -5.00 -5.46 -19.30
N ALA A 50 -4.80 -4.85 -20.47
CA ALA A 50 -5.57 -3.70 -20.92
C ALA A 50 -7.06 -4.03 -21.07
N GLU A 51 -7.37 -5.17 -21.69
CA GLU A 51 -8.76 -5.60 -21.89
C GLU A 51 -9.40 -6.03 -20.58
N PHE A 52 -8.67 -6.72 -19.71
CA PHE A 52 -9.12 -7.03 -18.36
C PHE A 52 -9.44 -5.76 -17.57
N VAL A 53 -8.54 -4.77 -17.56
CA VAL A 53 -8.78 -3.47 -16.92
C VAL A 53 -10.00 -2.79 -17.52
N GLY A 54 -10.19 -2.84 -18.85
CA GLY A 54 -11.37 -2.30 -19.53
C GLY A 54 -12.68 -3.03 -19.22
N THR A 55 -12.63 -4.25 -18.68
CA THR A 55 -13.82 -5.01 -18.22
C THR A 55 -14.12 -4.83 -16.74
N LEU A 56 -13.21 -4.21 -15.97
CA LEU A 56 -13.50 -3.90 -14.57
C LEU A 56 -14.60 -2.84 -14.52
N PRO A 57 -15.57 -2.96 -13.60
CA PRO A 57 -16.59 -1.94 -13.44
C PRO A 57 -15.93 -0.59 -13.11
N ASP A 58 -16.50 0.50 -13.64
CA ASP A 58 -16.24 1.88 -13.22
C ASP A 58 -16.76 2.06 -11.79
N SER A 59 -16.12 1.38 -10.85
CA SER A 59 -16.31 1.55 -9.42
C SER A 59 -15.08 2.28 -8.92
N ASP A 60 -15.28 3.36 -8.17
CA ASP A 60 -14.23 3.91 -7.33
C ASP A 60 -14.15 3.03 -6.07
N PRO A 61 -13.20 2.08 -6.00
CA PRO A 61 -13.17 1.11 -4.91
C PRO A 61 -12.80 1.80 -3.60
N LEU A 62 -12.12 2.95 -3.66
CA LEU A 62 -11.74 3.74 -2.49
C LEU A 62 -12.93 4.54 -1.98
N ALA A 63 -13.76 5.11 -2.86
CA ALA A 63 -15.01 5.75 -2.45
C ALA A 63 -15.93 4.74 -1.76
N THR A 64 -16.15 3.56 -2.38
CA THR A 64 -16.99 2.49 -1.82
C THR A 64 -16.44 2.00 -0.48
N PHE A 65 -15.13 1.75 -0.40
CA PHE A 65 -14.47 1.35 0.84
C PHE A 65 -14.60 2.42 1.93
N GLY A 66 -14.43 3.69 1.54
CA GLY A 66 -14.52 4.81 2.46
C GLY A 66 -15.91 4.99 3.06
N GLU A 67 -16.96 4.84 2.24
CA GLU A 67 -18.35 4.87 2.69
C GLU A 67 -18.64 3.73 3.68
N GLN A 68 -18.21 2.50 3.36
CA GLN A 68 -18.38 1.34 4.24
C GLN A 68 -17.65 1.51 5.58
N MET A 69 -16.43 2.03 5.55
CA MET A 69 -15.63 2.26 6.76
C MET A 69 -16.24 3.37 7.62
N ALA A 70 -16.67 4.47 7.00
CA ALA A 70 -17.35 5.54 7.71
C ALA A 70 -18.63 5.00 8.37
N ALA A 71 -19.44 4.21 7.64
CA ALA A 71 -20.62 3.57 8.22
C ALA A 71 -20.26 2.64 9.40
N PHE A 72 -19.22 1.82 9.27
CA PHE A 72 -18.76 0.90 10.32
C PHE A 72 -18.35 1.65 11.60
N LEU A 73 -17.63 2.76 11.47
CA LEU A 73 -17.16 3.56 12.60
C LEU A 73 -18.26 4.43 13.23
N GLY A 74 -19.52 4.27 12.81
CA GLY A 74 -20.66 5.01 13.37
C GLY A 74 -20.68 6.48 12.97
N VAL A 75 -19.82 6.89 12.04
CA VAL A 75 -19.64 8.27 11.57
C VAL A 75 -20.94 8.89 11.06
N TRP A 76 -21.84 8.05 10.53
CA TRP A 76 -23.07 8.47 9.88
C TRP A 76 -24.28 8.53 10.82
N ARG A 77 -24.18 8.00 12.05
CA ARG A 77 -25.40 7.69 12.84
C ARG A 77 -26.08 8.89 13.48
N ASP A 78 -25.36 9.96 13.82
CA ASP A 78 -25.96 11.10 14.54
C ASP A 78 -25.55 12.48 14.02
N GLY A 79 -24.99 12.59 12.81
CA GLY A 79 -24.70 13.88 12.15
C GLY A 79 -23.65 14.79 12.83
N HIS A 80 -23.09 14.37 13.96
CA HIS A 80 -22.21 15.19 14.79
C HIS A 80 -20.72 14.73 14.79
N ASP A 81 -20.42 13.52 14.29
CA ASP A 81 -19.20 12.82 14.73
C ASP A 81 -18.08 12.62 13.69
N CYS A 82 -18.30 12.77 12.37
CA CYS A 82 -17.18 13.10 11.47
C CYS A 82 -17.29 14.48 10.91
N ARG A 83 -16.26 15.23 11.23
CA ARG A 83 -15.87 16.40 10.46
C ARG A 83 -15.14 15.88 9.22
N PRO A 84 -15.30 16.54 8.07
CA PRO A 84 -14.36 16.40 6.96
C PRO A 84 -12.94 16.48 7.50
N VAL A 85 -12.02 15.75 6.89
CA VAL A 85 -10.59 15.90 7.21
C VAL A 85 -10.24 17.39 7.10
N PRO A 86 -9.71 18.01 8.16
CA PRO A 86 -9.41 19.44 8.13
C PRO A 86 -8.43 19.75 6.98
N PRO A 87 -8.64 20.82 6.20
CA PRO A 87 -7.77 21.16 5.06
C PRO A 87 -6.29 21.27 5.44
N GLU A 88 -5.99 21.71 6.65
CA GLU A 88 -4.64 21.77 7.21
C GLU A 88 -3.97 20.40 7.36
N MET A 89 -4.73 19.31 7.46
CA MET A 89 -4.26 17.92 7.51
C MET A 89 -4.17 17.27 6.12
N THR A 90 -4.55 17.99 5.07
CA THR A 90 -4.42 17.54 3.68
C THR A 90 -3.10 18.01 3.06
N GLY A 91 -2.68 17.32 1.99
CA GLY A 91 -1.50 17.64 1.22
C GLY A 91 -0.45 16.53 1.22
N ARG A 92 0.78 16.91 0.90
CA ARG A 92 1.91 15.99 0.76
C ARG A 92 2.78 16.01 2.00
N TYR A 93 3.23 14.84 2.41
CA TYR A 93 4.04 14.63 3.61
C TYR A 93 5.23 13.72 3.32
N SER A 94 6.36 14.05 3.95
CA SER A 94 7.51 13.16 4.08
C SER A 94 7.43 12.44 5.42
N GLY A 95 7.36 11.12 5.38
CA GLY A 95 7.24 10.25 6.54
C GLY A 95 8.61 9.83 7.09
N ARG A 96 8.74 9.91 8.41
CA ARG A 96 9.83 9.36 9.19
C ARG A 96 9.28 8.32 10.16
N SER A 97 10.07 7.30 10.40
CA SER A 97 9.76 6.25 11.37
C SER A 97 10.95 6.06 12.28
N ARG A 98 10.70 5.54 13.48
CA ARG A 98 11.78 5.13 14.37
C ARG A 98 12.67 4.08 13.69
N ARG A 99 13.98 4.24 13.78
CA ARG A 99 14.97 3.24 13.32
C ARG A 99 14.65 1.85 13.92
N ALA A 100 14.81 0.80 13.12
CA ALA A 100 14.74 -0.56 13.64
C ALA A 100 15.89 -0.85 14.62
N ALA A 101 15.65 -1.71 15.61
CA ALA A 101 16.72 -2.18 16.50
C ALA A 101 17.72 -3.02 15.72
N ASP A 102 19.01 -2.87 16.02
CA ASP A 102 20.05 -3.71 15.42
C ASP A 102 19.90 -5.16 15.92
N PRO A 103 20.00 -6.17 15.04
CA PRO A 103 19.90 -7.57 15.43
C PRO A 103 20.96 -7.91 16.49
N GLY A 104 20.53 -8.39 17.67
CA GLY A 104 21.43 -8.73 18.78
C GLY A 104 21.86 -7.55 19.66
N GLY A 105 21.35 -6.34 19.42
CA GLY A 105 21.57 -5.18 20.29
C GLY A 105 20.92 -5.37 21.67
N GLY A 106 21.63 -4.95 22.72
CA GLY A 106 21.09 -4.90 24.08
C GLY A 106 19.95 -3.88 24.24
N MET A 107 19.35 -3.83 25.43
CA MET A 107 18.30 -2.86 25.78
C MET A 107 18.77 -1.42 25.48
N ARG A 108 18.08 -0.74 24.56
CA ARG A 108 18.40 0.63 24.16
C ARG A 108 17.48 1.61 24.89
N VAL A 109 18.07 2.53 25.64
CA VAL A 109 17.35 3.68 26.19
C VAL A 109 17.24 4.70 25.06
N TYR A 110 16.00 5.00 24.69
CA TYR A 110 15.72 5.96 23.64
C TYR A 110 15.77 7.38 24.20
N ARG A 111 16.59 8.23 23.59
CA ARG A 111 16.77 9.62 24.02
C ARG A 111 15.87 10.60 23.28
N GLY A 112 15.26 10.16 22.17
CA GLY A 112 14.39 11.02 21.36
C GLY A 112 15.15 11.95 20.42
N ASP A 113 16.44 11.66 20.20
CA ASP A 113 17.33 12.47 19.37
C ASP A 113 16.99 12.30 17.88
N ALA A 114 17.37 13.27 17.04
CA ALA A 114 17.08 13.26 15.60
C ALA A 114 17.61 12.02 14.86
N GLU A 115 18.67 11.37 15.38
CA GLU A 115 19.27 10.16 14.83
C GLU A 115 18.40 8.90 14.99
N ASP A 116 17.40 8.93 15.88
CA ASP A 116 16.47 7.81 16.08
C ASP A 116 15.36 7.76 15.00
N TRP A 117 15.23 8.82 14.18
CA TRP A 117 14.22 8.94 13.13
C TRP A 117 14.87 8.81 11.75
N VAL A 118 14.39 7.85 10.96
CA VAL A 118 14.88 7.62 9.60
C VAL A 118 13.79 7.94 8.57
N PRO A 119 14.14 8.46 7.38
CA PRO A 119 13.21 8.57 6.27
C PRO A 119 12.55 7.22 5.99
N PHE A 120 11.23 7.22 5.83
CA PHE A 120 10.44 5.99 5.79
C PHE A 120 9.50 5.93 4.57
N SER A 121 8.71 6.98 4.35
CA SER A 121 7.68 6.99 3.31
C SER A 121 7.38 8.40 2.79
N ALA A 122 6.58 8.47 1.73
CA ALA A 122 5.89 9.68 1.29
C ALA A 122 4.39 9.43 1.35
N VAL A 123 3.62 10.38 1.87
CA VAL A 123 2.16 10.27 2.03
C VAL A 123 1.48 11.45 1.32
N GLU A 124 0.41 11.17 0.59
CA GLU A 124 -0.46 12.16 -0.02
C GLU A 124 -1.87 11.99 0.55
N ILE A 125 -2.47 13.09 0.98
CA ILE A 125 -3.82 13.14 1.57
C ILE A 125 -4.62 14.15 0.74
N ASP A 126 -5.49 13.63 -0.12
CA ASP A 126 -6.30 14.44 -1.03
C ASP A 126 -7.71 14.60 -0.47
N PRO A 127 -8.24 15.83 -0.33
CA PRO A 127 -9.63 16.02 0.03
C PRO A 127 -10.53 15.38 -1.03
N ALA A 128 -11.58 14.69 -0.59
CA ALA A 128 -12.61 14.17 -1.46
C ALA A 128 -13.92 14.93 -1.19
N PRO A 129 -14.22 16.03 -1.93
CA PRO A 129 -15.29 16.95 -1.56
C PRO A 129 -16.69 16.33 -1.47
N ALA A 130 -16.93 15.23 -2.19
CA ALA A 130 -18.18 14.48 -2.15
C ALA A 130 -18.31 13.56 -0.93
N HIS A 131 -17.28 13.46 -0.10
CA HIS A 131 -17.17 12.47 0.97
C HIS A 131 -16.70 13.10 2.30
N PRO A 132 -17.07 12.51 3.45
CA PRO A 132 -16.59 12.96 4.77
C PRO A 132 -15.15 12.52 5.08
N PHE A 133 -14.49 11.83 4.15
CA PHE A 133 -13.13 11.32 4.26
C PHE A 133 -12.23 11.91 3.19
N ALA A 134 -10.92 11.87 3.41
CA ALA A 134 -9.91 12.16 2.39
C ALA A 134 -9.38 10.85 1.79
N ILE A 135 -8.90 10.89 0.55
CA ILE A 135 -8.17 9.78 -0.06
C ILE A 135 -6.71 9.85 0.39
N VAL A 136 -6.14 8.71 0.77
CA VAL A 136 -4.74 8.62 1.20
C VAL A 136 -3.97 7.68 0.31
N ARG A 137 -2.76 8.10 -0.08
CA ARG A 137 -1.77 7.26 -0.75
C ARG A 137 -0.47 7.32 0.01
N GLU A 138 0.18 6.18 0.20
CA GLU A 138 1.49 6.09 0.84
C GLU A 138 2.46 5.26 -0.01
N PHE A 139 3.66 5.79 -0.21
CA PHE A 139 4.78 5.09 -0.82
C PHE A 139 5.88 4.89 0.21
N VAL A 140 6.05 3.66 0.68
CA VAL A 140 7.11 3.30 1.63
C VAL A 140 8.38 2.95 0.86
N SER A 141 9.46 3.69 1.14
CA SER A 141 10.76 3.56 0.48
C SER A 141 11.81 2.87 1.36
N ASN A 142 11.69 2.97 2.68
CA ASN A 142 12.62 2.38 3.65
C ASN A 142 11.86 1.49 4.64
N TRP A 143 11.30 0.39 4.12
CA TRP A 143 10.48 -0.55 4.87
C TRP A 143 11.17 -1.08 6.14
N ASP A 144 12.47 -1.38 6.03
CA ASP A 144 13.28 -1.92 7.12
C ASP A 144 13.71 -0.85 8.14
N ARG A 145 13.41 0.44 7.89
CA ARG A 145 13.76 1.57 8.76
C ARG A 145 15.26 1.60 9.06
N ARG A 146 16.07 1.41 8.01
CA ARG A 146 17.54 1.47 8.07
C ARG A 146 18.03 2.92 8.05
N PRO A 147 19.19 3.21 8.65
CA PRO A 147 19.79 4.54 8.57
C PRO A 147 20.15 4.92 7.12
N PRO A 148 20.18 6.23 6.77
CA PRO A 148 20.41 6.69 5.38
C PRO A 148 21.71 6.17 4.75
N ALA A 149 22.78 6.02 5.53
CA ALA A 149 24.07 5.51 5.06
C ALA A 149 24.01 4.04 4.58
N GLU A 150 23.02 3.27 5.04
CA GLU A 150 22.80 1.87 4.67
C GLU A 150 21.66 1.70 3.64
N ALA A 151 20.82 2.73 3.49
CA ALA A 151 19.67 2.72 2.59
C ALA A 151 20.06 2.83 1.10
N SER A 152 21.27 3.30 0.77
CA SER A 152 21.69 3.50 -0.63
C SER A 152 22.13 2.21 -1.34
N ALA A 153 22.31 1.09 -0.61
CA ALA A 153 22.95 -0.12 -1.13
C ALA A 153 22.00 -1.27 -1.49
N ALA A 154 20.73 -1.23 -1.04
CA ALA A 154 19.75 -2.26 -1.35
C ALA A 154 18.53 -1.61 -2.01
N THR A 155 18.18 -2.06 -3.22
CA THR A 155 16.91 -1.75 -3.89
C THR A 155 15.76 -2.34 -3.08
N THR A 156 15.41 -1.67 -1.98
CA THR A 156 14.39 -2.12 -1.04
C THR A 156 13.04 -2.10 -1.75
N ALA A 157 12.21 -3.12 -1.52
CA ALA A 157 10.89 -3.21 -2.12
C ALA A 157 10.07 -1.97 -1.78
N ARG A 158 9.69 -1.21 -2.82
CA ARG A 158 8.75 -0.10 -2.69
C ARG A 158 7.37 -0.68 -2.44
N ARG A 159 6.73 -0.27 -1.35
CA ARG A 159 5.35 -0.65 -1.07
C ARG A 159 4.44 0.55 -1.29
N ALA A 160 3.38 0.33 -2.07
CA ALA A 160 2.34 1.32 -2.27
C ALA A 160 1.10 0.92 -1.47
N TYR A 161 0.50 1.89 -0.80
CA TYR A 161 -0.74 1.75 -0.07
C TYR A 161 -1.73 2.80 -0.53
N GLU A 162 -2.99 2.44 -0.52
CA GLU A 162 -4.12 3.32 -0.82
C GLU A 162 -5.20 3.14 0.23
N GLY A 163 -5.96 4.18 0.49
CA GLY A 163 -7.01 4.13 1.49
C GLY A 163 -7.66 5.47 1.73
N ILE A 164 -8.14 5.64 2.96
CA ILE A 164 -8.85 6.83 3.38
C ILE A 164 -8.31 7.36 4.71
N ALA A 165 -8.52 8.65 4.93
CA ALA A 165 -8.40 9.28 6.23
C ALA A 165 -9.73 9.86 6.68
N ILE A 166 -10.02 9.72 7.96
CA ILE A 166 -11.20 10.24 8.63
C ILE A 166 -10.79 10.95 9.91
N HIS A 167 -11.66 11.83 10.39
CA HIS A 167 -11.39 12.63 11.59
C HIS A 167 -12.55 12.54 12.61
N PRO A 168 -12.83 11.34 13.16
CA PRO A 168 -13.85 11.18 14.18
C PRO A 168 -13.41 11.84 15.49
N ASN A 169 -14.27 12.67 16.08
CA ASN A 169 -14.10 13.19 17.46
C ASN A 169 -12.71 13.80 17.77
N GLY A 170 -12.09 14.46 16.79
CA GLY A 170 -10.78 15.13 16.98
C GLY A 170 -9.57 14.20 16.82
N SER A 171 -9.76 12.93 16.48
CA SER A 171 -8.68 11.98 16.24
C SER A 171 -8.51 11.75 14.74
N PHE A 172 -7.27 11.79 14.23
CA PHE A 172 -7.01 11.55 12.80
C PHE A 172 -6.66 10.08 12.57
N PHE A 173 -7.58 9.36 11.93
CA PHE A 173 -7.44 7.93 11.68
C PHE A 173 -7.29 7.66 10.19
N VAL A 174 -6.25 6.93 9.83
CA VAL A 174 -5.97 6.52 8.45
C VAL A 174 -6.09 5.01 8.37
N VAL A 175 -6.80 4.53 7.35
CA VAL A 175 -6.87 3.11 7.03
C VAL A 175 -6.59 2.91 5.56
N MET A 176 -5.66 2.01 5.27
CA MET A 176 -5.16 1.72 3.94
C MET A 176 -5.01 0.22 3.74
N ARG A 177 -4.87 -0.15 2.48
CA ARG A 177 -4.45 -1.48 2.05
C ARG A 177 -3.25 -1.36 1.14
N ASN A 178 -2.38 -2.36 1.20
CA ASN A 178 -1.32 -2.50 0.22
C ASN A 178 -1.93 -2.77 -1.17
N VAL A 179 -1.51 -2.02 -2.19
CA VAL A 179 -2.10 -2.09 -3.55
C VAL A 179 -1.95 -3.48 -4.17
N LEU A 180 -0.88 -4.22 -3.86
CA LEU A 180 -0.61 -5.53 -4.44
C LEU A 180 -1.20 -6.69 -3.62
N THR A 181 -1.12 -6.59 -2.30
CA THR A 181 -1.43 -7.72 -1.39
C THR A 181 -2.76 -7.58 -0.67
N GLY A 182 -3.36 -6.39 -0.68
CA GLY A 182 -4.56 -6.07 0.12
C GLY A 182 -4.30 -6.00 1.63
N THR A 183 -3.06 -6.21 2.09
CA THR A 183 -2.71 -6.22 3.52
C THR A 183 -3.05 -4.88 4.18
N PRO A 184 -3.81 -4.86 5.29
CA PRO A 184 -4.23 -3.64 5.93
C PRO A 184 -3.10 -2.93 6.67
N ARG A 185 -3.13 -1.59 6.60
CA ARG A 185 -2.26 -0.67 7.32
C ARG A 185 -3.12 0.45 7.91
N ILE A 186 -2.87 0.81 9.16
CA ILE A 186 -3.60 1.89 9.84
C ILE A 186 -2.63 2.88 10.49
N TYR A 187 -3.04 4.15 10.56
CA TYR A 187 -2.41 5.15 11.40
C TYR A 187 -3.42 5.76 12.38
N TRP A 188 -2.96 5.95 13.60
CA TRP A 188 -3.56 6.85 14.57
C TRP A 188 -2.64 8.06 14.70
N LEU A 189 -3.11 9.23 14.26
CA LEU A 189 -2.34 10.45 14.14
C LEU A 189 -3.02 11.59 14.88
N ASP A 190 -2.20 12.53 15.31
CA ASP A 190 -2.62 13.81 15.85
C ASP A 190 -1.62 14.90 15.43
N TRP A 191 -2.00 16.16 15.59
CA TRP A 191 -1.08 17.27 15.49
C TRP A 191 -0.03 17.18 16.59
N VAL A 192 1.22 17.25 16.19
CA VAL A 192 2.35 17.47 17.08
C VAL A 192 2.97 18.83 16.80
N ALA A 193 3.87 19.29 17.67
CA ALA A 193 4.51 20.59 17.57
C ALA A 193 5.09 20.86 16.16
N ASP A 194 5.10 22.13 15.77
CA ASP A 194 5.64 22.63 14.50
C ASP A 194 4.84 22.22 13.24
N GLY A 195 3.55 21.96 13.38
CA GLY A 195 2.68 21.67 12.22
C GLY A 195 2.99 20.33 11.57
N ARG A 196 3.37 19.33 12.37
CA ARG A 196 3.66 17.97 11.93
C ARG A 196 2.53 17.03 12.37
N LEU A 197 2.33 15.93 11.66
CA LEU A 197 1.43 14.87 12.12
C LEU A 197 2.26 13.76 12.75
N GLY A 198 1.89 13.32 13.95
CA GLY A 198 2.62 12.30 14.69
C GLY A 198 1.69 11.27 15.29
N GLY A 199 2.19 10.04 15.44
CA GLY A 199 1.41 8.99 16.08
C GLY A 199 1.97 7.59 15.87
N GLN A 200 1.07 6.62 15.73
CA GLN A 200 1.41 5.20 15.63
C GLN A 200 0.87 4.59 14.34
N GLY A 201 1.76 3.88 13.63
CA GLY A 201 1.41 3.03 12.50
C GLY A 201 1.36 1.57 12.86
N HIS A 202 0.30 0.90 12.43
CA HIS A 202 0.17 -0.54 12.54
C HIS A 202 -0.01 -1.15 11.16
N GLU A 203 0.60 -2.31 10.96
CA GLU A 203 0.37 -3.15 9.79
C GLU A 203 0.19 -4.58 10.28
N SER A 204 -0.77 -5.30 9.69
CA SER A 204 -0.88 -6.73 9.95
C SER A 204 0.35 -7.41 9.37
N ARG A 205 1.29 -7.75 10.25
CA ARG A 205 2.53 -8.44 9.90
C ARG A 205 2.19 -9.85 9.40
N ALA A 206 2.22 -10.03 8.10
CA ALA A 206 2.76 -11.24 7.49
C ALA A 206 3.78 -10.76 6.46
N GLY A 207 5.07 -11.05 6.70
CA GLY A 207 6.03 -10.93 5.60
C GLY A 207 5.60 -11.90 4.50
N LEU A 208 5.66 -11.49 3.23
CA LEU A 208 5.39 -12.39 2.10
C LEU A 208 6.28 -13.64 2.13
N ASP A 209 7.48 -13.52 2.73
CA ASP A 209 8.48 -14.58 2.88
C ASP A 209 8.59 -15.12 4.32
N ALA A 210 7.76 -14.63 5.25
CA ALA A 210 7.84 -15.07 6.64
C ALA A 210 7.24 -16.48 6.75
N GLY A 211 8.08 -17.48 7.03
CA GLY A 211 7.62 -18.81 7.43
C GLY A 211 6.62 -18.74 8.61
N PRO A 212 5.87 -19.82 8.88
CA PRO A 212 4.81 -19.81 9.88
C PRO A 212 5.34 -19.32 11.23
N ALA A 213 4.88 -18.14 11.65
CA ALA A 213 5.24 -17.56 12.93
C ALA A 213 4.61 -18.41 14.05
N THR A 214 5.44 -19.03 14.88
CA THR A 214 4.99 -19.74 16.09
C THR A 214 4.82 -18.72 17.22
N GLY A 215 3.58 -18.33 17.48
CA GLY A 215 3.20 -17.41 18.56
C GLY A 215 2.17 -16.38 18.09
N ALA A 216 1.41 -15.82 19.05
CA ALA A 216 0.52 -14.71 18.74
C ALA A 216 1.36 -13.57 18.16
N SER A 217 1.04 -13.12 16.94
CA SER A 217 1.72 -12.00 16.32
C SER A 217 1.41 -10.73 17.11
N THR A 218 2.24 -10.44 18.12
CA THR A 218 2.14 -9.18 18.86
C THR A 218 2.27 -8.04 17.85
N HIS A 219 1.18 -7.29 17.74
CA HIS A 219 1.02 -6.13 16.91
C HIS A 219 2.24 -5.22 17.03
N SER A 220 2.83 -4.82 15.90
CA SER A 220 3.92 -3.83 15.90
C SER A 220 3.32 -2.46 15.66
N SER A 221 3.07 -1.69 16.73
CA SER A 221 2.86 -0.25 16.64
C SER A 221 4.21 0.43 16.43
N THR A 222 4.39 1.12 15.31
CA THR A 222 5.62 1.86 15.03
C THR A 222 5.35 3.36 15.12
N PRO A 223 6.12 4.11 15.93
CA PRO A 223 6.02 5.56 15.94
C PRO A 223 6.35 6.14 14.56
N VAL A 224 5.49 7.02 14.08
CA VAL A 224 5.65 7.74 12.81
C VAL A 224 5.51 9.24 13.01
N LEU A 225 6.22 9.99 12.17
CA LEU A 225 6.13 11.44 12.06
C LEU A 225 6.04 11.81 10.58
N PHE A 226 5.15 12.74 10.25
CA PHE A 226 4.92 13.23 8.90
C PHE A 226 5.15 14.73 8.87
N ASP A 227 6.20 15.13 8.15
CA ASP A 227 6.52 16.53 7.90
C ASP A 227 5.85 16.97 6.62
N ARG A 228 5.06 18.05 6.66
CA ARG A 228 4.43 18.59 5.45
C ARG A 228 5.53 18.98 4.46
N ALA A 229 5.41 18.52 3.22
CA ALA A 229 6.32 18.91 2.17
C ALA A 229 6.21 20.43 1.98
N LYS A 230 7.35 21.12 1.92
CA LYS A 230 7.35 22.54 1.55
C LYS A 230 6.88 22.64 0.10
N GLU A 231 5.77 23.34 -0.13
CA GLU A 231 5.43 23.78 -1.48
C GLU A 231 6.60 24.65 -1.98
N GLY A 232 7.10 24.35 -3.18
CA GLY A 232 8.36 24.89 -3.68
C GLY A 232 8.40 26.42 -3.63
N SER A 233 9.50 26.93 -3.07
CA SER A 233 10.04 28.27 -3.34
C SER A 233 10.50 28.41 -4.78
#